data_AF-A0A9P2UP54-F1
#
_entry.id   AF-A0A9P2UP54-F1
#
_cell.length_a   1.000
_cell.length_b   1.000
_cell.length_c   1.000
_cell.angle_alpha   90.00
_cell.angle_beta   90.00
_cell.angle_gamma   90.00
#
_symmetry.space_group_name_H-M   'P 1'
#
loop_
_entity.id
_entity.type
_entity.pdbx_description
1 polymer ?
#
loop_
_entity_poly.entity_id
_entity_poly.type
_entity_poly.pdbx_seq_one_letter_code
_entity_poly.pdbx_strand_id
1 'polypeptide(L)'
;MPPDWIFEMGTPNFVPAPELWEWIRKVFLDPKSKLFNPDHMHLRSFRYPDIAVMWARSGFKKQGRQVIGTTEKVMINAGGWKKERQEEQFIQWFNYLPEYLITFDASYSRIASDVNFCALVEHEL
;
A
#
# COMPACT_ATOMS: atom_id res chain seq x y z
N MET A 1 1.03 3.81 11.00
CA MET A 1 0.21 5.03 10.91
C MET A 1 0.80 5.91 9.84
N PRO A 2 -0.01 6.61 9.03
CA PRO A 2 0.50 7.54 8.03
C PRO A 2 1.22 8.72 8.71
N PRO A 3 2.18 9.35 8.03
CA PRO A 3 2.80 10.56 8.54
C PRO A 3 1.80 11.73 8.56
N ASP A 4 1.79 12.54 9.63
CA ASP A 4 0.80 13.63 9.79
C ASP A 4 0.86 14.68 8.66
N TRP A 5 2.06 14.95 8.12
CA TRP A 5 2.25 15.92 7.04
C TRP A 5 1.50 15.58 5.75
N ILE A 6 1.07 14.32 5.56
CA ILE A 6 0.30 13.92 4.37
C ILE A 6 -1.02 14.71 4.28
N PHE A 7 -1.55 15.21 5.40
CA PHE A 7 -2.81 15.97 5.45
C PHE A 7 -2.64 17.48 5.29
N GLU A 8 -1.39 17.97 5.22
CA GLU A 8 -1.10 19.39 5.06
C GLU A 8 -1.32 19.89 3.62
N MET A 9 -1.60 21.18 3.46
CA MET A 9 -1.69 21.79 2.14
C MET A 9 -0.31 21.86 1.48
N GLY A 10 -0.24 21.58 0.19
CA GLY A 10 1.00 21.65 -0.59
C GLY A 10 1.91 20.43 -0.46
N THR A 11 1.55 19.42 0.32
CA THR A 11 2.28 18.15 0.38
C THR A 11 1.77 17.13 -0.65
N PRO A 12 2.58 16.11 -1.02
CA PRO A 12 2.12 15.03 -1.91
C PRO A 12 0.91 14.28 -1.35
N ASN A 13 0.04 13.82 -2.26
CA ASN A 13 -1.12 12.98 -1.92
C ASN A 13 -0.74 11.52 -1.62
N PHE A 14 0.47 11.10 -1.99
CA PHE A 14 0.93 9.72 -1.90
C PHE A 14 2.28 9.68 -1.22
N VAL A 15 2.47 8.71 -0.33
CA VAL A 15 3.73 8.52 0.37
C VAL A 15 4.04 7.03 0.53
N PRO A 16 5.24 6.57 0.14
CA PRO A 16 5.71 5.22 0.42
C PRO A 16 5.63 4.88 1.92
N ALA A 17 5.25 3.65 2.22
CA ALA A 17 5.05 3.15 3.58
C ALA A 17 5.85 1.86 3.83
N PRO A 18 7.20 1.87 3.70
CA PRO A 18 8.02 0.69 3.95
C PRO A 18 7.80 0.10 5.36
N GLU A 19 7.55 0.96 6.35
CA GLU A 19 7.25 0.57 7.72
C GLU A 19 5.95 -0.25 7.83
N LEU A 20 4.97 0.04 6.96
CA LEU A 20 3.72 -0.70 6.94
C LEU A 20 3.92 -2.10 6.35
N TRP A 21 4.76 -2.24 5.33
CA TRP A 21 5.15 -3.56 4.81
C TRP A 21 5.90 -4.39 5.85
N GLU A 22 6.85 -3.78 6.57
CA GLU A 22 7.55 -4.47 7.66
C GLU A 22 6.61 -4.95 8.75
N TRP A 23 5.61 -4.13 9.11
CA TRP A 23 4.58 -4.51 10.07
C TRP A 23 3.69 -5.64 9.53
N ILE A 24 3.24 -5.56 8.28
CA ILE A 24 2.48 -6.63 7.60
C ILE A 24 3.22 -7.97 7.70
N ARG A 25 4.51 -7.98 7.36
CA ARG A 25 5.33 -9.20 7.42
C ARG A 25 5.37 -9.81 8.83
N LYS A 26 5.46 -8.97 9.86
CA LYS A 26 5.53 -9.41 11.26
C LYS A 26 4.17 -9.87 11.79
N VAL A 27 3.08 -9.27 11.33
CA VAL A 27 1.74 -9.50 11.90
C VAL A 27 0.97 -10.59 11.15
N PHE A 28 1.00 -10.59 9.83
CA PHE A 28 0.17 -11.50 9.01
C PHE A 28 0.98 -12.65 8.40
N LEU A 29 2.29 -12.47 8.21
CA LEU A 29 3.13 -13.45 7.48
C LEU A 29 4.10 -14.24 8.37
N ASP A 30 4.26 -13.89 9.64
CA ASP A 30 5.08 -14.62 10.60
C ASP A 30 4.23 -15.70 11.30
N PRO A 31 4.54 -17.01 11.17
CA PRO A 31 3.83 -18.09 11.85
C PRO A 31 3.78 -18.00 13.38
N LYS A 32 4.61 -17.15 13.99
CA LYS A 32 4.61 -16.89 15.43
C LYS A 32 3.62 -15.79 15.83
N SER A 33 3.08 -15.04 14.88
CA SER A 33 2.10 -13.99 15.14
C SER A 33 0.72 -14.57 15.42
N LYS A 34 -0.04 -13.88 16.29
CA LYS A 34 -1.44 -14.24 16.58
C LYS A 34 -2.38 -14.04 15.39
N LEU A 35 -2.04 -13.12 14.50
CA LEU A 35 -2.80 -12.80 13.28
C LEU A 35 -2.18 -13.44 12.04
N PHE A 36 -1.31 -14.44 12.23
CA PHE A 36 -0.77 -15.19 11.11
C PHE A 36 -1.89 -15.86 10.31
N ASN A 37 -1.92 -15.62 9.01
CA ASN A 37 -2.82 -16.33 8.10
C ASN A 37 -1.99 -17.21 7.14
N PRO A 38 -2.15 -18.55 7.20
CA PRO A 38 -1.50 -19.49 6.28
C PRO A 38 -1.78 -19.22 4.80
N ASP A 39 -2.92 -18.63 4.44
CA ASP A 39 -3.28 -18.35 3.05
C ASP A 39 -2.32 -17.35 2.40
N HIS A 40 -1.75 -16.43 3.19
CA HIS A 40 -0.77 -15.45 2.73
C HIS A 40 0.68 -15.98 2.73
N MET A 41 0.91 -17.28 2.95
CA MET A 41 2.27 -17.86 2.93
C MET A 41 3.00 -17.63 1.60
N HIS A 42 2.27 -17.55 0.50
CA HIS A 42 2.81 -17.27 -0.83
C HIS A 42 3.46 -15.87 -0.93
N LEU A 43 3.07 -14.91 -0.07
CA LEU A 43 3.66 -13.58 -0.03
C LEU A 43 5.04 -13.54 0.63
N ARG A 44 5.44 -14.58 1.38
CA ARG A 44 6.70 -14.57 2.15
C ARG A 44 7.96 -14.52 1.29
N SER A 45 7.89 -14.99 0.04
CA SER A 45 9.00 -14.92 -0.92
C SER A 45 9.28 -13.50 -1.40
N PHE A 46 8.27 -12.63 -1.41
CA PHE A 46 8.43 -11.24 -1.80
C PHE A 46 9.17 -10.44 -0.72
N ARG A 47 9.95 -9.44 -1.15
CA ARG A 47 10.62 -8.47 -0.28
C ARG A 47 10.10 -7.07 -0.59
N TYR A 48 10.44 -6.11 0.26
CA TYR A 48 10.26 -4.72 -0.16
C TYR A 48 11.37 -4.35 -1.15
N PRO A 49 11.07 -3.68 -2.28
CA PRO A 49 9.76 -3.23 -2.75
C PRO A 49 9.15 -4.11 -3.86
N ASP A 50 9.40 -5.43 -3.92
CA ASP A 50 8.69 -6.33 -4.87
C ASP A 50 7.17 -6.20 -4.67
N ILE A 51 6.75 -6.19 -3.40
CA ILE A 51 5.46 -5.66 -2.96
C ILE A 51 5.76 -4.33 -2.26
N ALA A 52 5.40 -3.24 -2.91
CA ALA A 52 5.45 -1.91 -2.33
C ALA A 52 4.13 -1.60 -1.60
N VAL A 53 4.22 -0.78 -0.57
CA VAL A 53 3.05 -0.28 0.17
C VAL A 53 3.13 1.23 0.21
N MET A 54 1.99 1.90 0.05
CA MET A 54 1.91 3.36 0.17
C MET A 54 0.62 3.82 0.82
N TRP A 55 0.67 5.02 1.39
CA TRP A 55 -0.49 5.75 1.82
C TRP A 55 -0.99 6.68 0.71
N ALA A 56 -2.30 6.74 0.54
CA ALA A 56 -2.99 7.82 -0.16
C ALA A 56 -3.63 8.74 0.88
N ARG A 57 -3.54 10.07 0.70
CA ARG A 57 -4.14 11.08 1.60
C ARG A 57 -5.60 10.78 1.94
N SER A 58 -6.36 10.37 0.92
CA SER A 58 -7.75 9.94 1.05
C SER A 58 -8.05 8.85 0.02
N GLY A 59 -9.02 8.00 0.32
CA GLY A 59 -9.58 7.05 -0.62
C GLY A 59 -10.35 7.74 -1.74
N PHE A 60 -10.82 6.96 -2.70
CA PHE A 60 -11.55 7.48 -3.86
C PHE A 60 -12.88 6.74 -4.06
N LYS A 61 -13.77 7.33 -4.86
CA LYS A 61 -15.06 6.71 -5.20
C LYS A 61 -14.95 5.93 -6.51
N LYS A 62 -15.46 4.69 -6.51
CA LYS A 62 -15.59 3.85 -7.70
C LYS A 62 -16.97 3.19 -7.70
N GLN A 63 -17.74 3.42 -8.76
CA GLN A 63 -19.10 2.84 -8.93
C GLN A 63 -20.01 3.02 -7.69
N GLY A 64 -20.01 4.22 -7.10
CA GLY A 64 -20.83 4.55 -5.94
C GLY A 64 -20.31 4.02 -4.59
N ARG A 65 -19.20 3.28 -4.57
CA ARG A 65 -18.54 2.78 -3.35
C ARG A 65 -17.28 3.58 -3.04
N GLN A 66 -16.98 3.74 -1.76
CA GLN A 66 -15.71 4.29 -1.29
C GLN A 66 -14.66 3.17 -1.29
N VAL A 67 -13.52 3.43 -1.88
CA VAL A 67 -12.35 2.55 -1.91
C VAL A 67 -11.33 3.10 -0.91
N ILE A 68 -11.01 2.30 0.11
CA ILE A 68 -10.11 2.65 1.23
C ILE A 68 -8.82 1.83 1.26
N GLY A 69 -8.72 0.82 0.39
CA GLY A 69 -7.56 -0.02 0.14
C GLY A 69 -7.62 -0.53 -1.30
N THR A 70 -6.46 -0.72 -1.92
CA THR A 70 -6.33 -1.49 -3.17
C THR A 70 -5.01 -2.24 -3.20
N THR A 71 -5.02 -3.40 -3.84
CA THR A 71 -3.82 -4.08 -4.33
C THR A 71 -3.88 -4.24 -5.84
N GLU A 72 -2.79 -3.88 -6.51
CA GLU A 72 -2.65 -4.05 -7.95
C GLU A 72 -1.30 -4.61 -8.36
N LYS A 73 -1.29 -5.41 -9.44
CA LYS A 73 -0.05 -5.67 -10.18
C LYS A 73 0.31 -4.42 -10.96
N VAL A 74 1.54 -3.94 -10.81
CA VAL A 74 2.00 -2.71 -11.47
C VAL A 74 2.10 -2.97 -12.97
N MET A 75 1.21 -2.33 -13.73
CA MET A 75 1.14 -2.42 -15.19
C MET A 75 1.04 -1.02 -15.78
N ILE A 76 2.09 -0.59 -16.49
CA ILE A 76 2.12 0.72 -17.13
C ILE A 76 1.64 0.56 -18.58
N ASN A 77 0.33 0.70 -18.76
CA ASN A 77 -0.35 0.59 -20.06
C ASN A 77 -0.23 1.91 -20.85
N ALA A 78 0.99 2.36 -21.08
CA ALA A 78 1.32 3.57 -21.83
C ALA A 78 2.62 3.40 -22.62
N GLY A 79 2.86 4.27 -23.60
CA GLY A 79 4.10 4.33 -24.38
C GLY A 79 4.80 5.69 -24.28
N GLY A 80 6.06 5.74 -24.72
CA GLY A 80 6.91 6.94 -24.74
C GLY A 80 6.97 7.65 -23.38
N TRP A 81 6.96 8.98 -23.38
CA TRP A 81 7.09 9.80 -22.17
C TRP A 81 6.01 9.57 -21.10
N LYS A 82 4.85 8.99 -21.44
CA LYS A 82 3.83 8.66 -20.44
C LYS A 82 4.24 7.43 -19.62
N LYS A 83 4.95 6.48 -20.25
CA LYS A 83 5.51 5.31 -19.58
C LYS A 83 6.71 5.72 -18.73
N GLU A 84 7.67 6.41 -19.35
CA GLU A 84 8.92 6.83 -18.69
C GLU A 84 8.65 7.64 -17.42
N ARG A 85 7.74 8.63 -17.45
CA ARG A 85 7.40 9.41 -16.25
C ARG A 85 6.72 8.59 -15.14
N GLN A 86 5.96 7.56 -15.49
CA GLN A 86 5.36 6.68 -14.48
C GLN A 86 6.41 5.76 -13.86
N GLU A 87 7.29 5.18 -14.67
CA GLU A 87 8.42 4.37 -14.18
C GLU A 87 9.33 5.20 -13.28
N GLU A 88 9.69 6.40 -13.70
CA GLU A 88 10.53 7.29 -12.91
C GLU A 88 9.86 7.71 -11.59
N GLN A 89 8.54 7.96 -11.60
CA GLN A 89 7.79 8.26 -10.38
C GLN A 89 7.81 7.08 -9.38
N PHE A 90 7.65 5.83 -9.87
CA PHE A 90 7.77 4.64 -9.03
C PHE A 90 9.17 4.47 -8.47
N ILE A 91 10.19 4.68 -9.30
CA ILE A 91 11.59 4.59 -8.87
C ILE A 91 11.90 5.68 -7.85
N GLN A 92 11.39 6.90 -7.99
CA GLN A 92 11.57 7.96 -6.98
C GLN A 92 10.90 7.63 -5.65
N TRP A 93 9.76 6.95 -5.68
CA TRP A 93 9.04 6.52 -4.48
C TRP A 93 9.70 5.32 -3.79
N PHE A 94 10.12 4.32 -4.55
CA PHE A 94 10.45 3.00 -4.03
C PHE A 94 11.91 2.59 -4.28
N ASN A 95 12.71 3.41 -4.97
CA ASN A 95 14.04 3.09 -5.50
C ASN A 95 14.06 1.87 -6.43
N TYR A 96 12.90 1.46 -6.93
CA TYR A 96 12.68 0.29 -7.76
C TYR A 96 11.30 0.39 -8.44
N LEU A 97 11.06 -0.42 -9.46
CA LEU A 97 9.72 -0.57 -10.05
C LEU A 97 9.02 -1.79 -9.41
N PRO A 98 8.10 -1.60 -8.45
CA PRO A 98 7.43 -2.71 -7.76
C PRO A 98 6.72 -3.66 -8.73
N GLU A 99 6.62 -4.95 -8.38
CA GLU A 99 5.75 -5.88 -9.10
C GLU A 99 4.28 -5.70 -8.68
N TYR A 100 4.07 -5.47 -7.39
CA TYR A 100 2.76 -5.21 -6.80
C TYR A 100 2.80 -3.94 -5.93
N LEU A 101 1.69 -3.23 -5.91
CA LEU A 101 1.49 -2.06 -5.07
C LEU A 101 0.21 -2.23 -4.25
N ILE A 102 0.34 -2.03 -2.94
CA ILE A 102 -0.78 -1.92 -2.01
C ILE A 102 -0.91 -0.45 -1.60
N THR A 103 -2.09 0.12 -1.77
CA THR A 103 -2.38 1.51 -1.41
C THR A 103 -3.47 1.56 -0.35
N PHE A 104 -3.19 2.19 0.79
CA PHE A 104 -4.17 2.37 1.87
C PHE A 104 -4.58 3.84 2.04
N ASP A 105 -5.86 4.06 2.39
CA ASP A 105 -6.40 5.38 2.72
C ASP A 105 -5.91 5.84 4.11
N ALA A 106 -5.05 6.87 4.11
CA ALA A 106 -4.52 7.49 5.31
C ALA A 106 -5.63 8.11 6.18
N SER A 107 -6.63 8.76 5.58
CA SER A 107 -7.73 9.38 6.31
C SER A 107 -8.59 8.33 7.02
N TYR A 108 -8.85 7.19 6.37
CA TYR A 108 -9.55 6.07 6.98
C TYR A 108 -8.76 5.49 8.16
N SER A 109 -7.44 5.33 8.02
CA SER A 109 -6.59 4.77 9.09
C SER A 109 -6.62 5.56 10.41
N ARG A 110 -6.95 6.87 10.36
CA ARG A 110 -7.06 7.72 11.56
C ARG A 110 -8.35 7.49 12.35
N ILE A 111 -9.40 7.02 11.69
CA ILE A 111 -10.74 6.84 12.29
C ILE A 111 -11.09 5.36 12.48
N ALA A 112 -10.36 4.47 11.82
CA ALA A 112 -10.54 3.04 11.95
C ALA A 112 -10.06 2.56 13.33
N SER A 113 -10.78 1.59 13.90
CA SER A 113 -10.25 0.81 15.01
C SER A 113 -9.13 -0.12 14.51
N ASP A 114 -8.27 -0.57 15.42
CA ASP A 114 -7.21 -1.54 15.09
C ASP A 114 -7.78 -2.79 14.39
N VAL A 115 -8.94 -3.27 14.82
CA VAL A 115 -9.63 -4.43 14.24
C VAL A 115 -10.04 -4.16 12.78
N ASN A 116 -10.65 -3.00 12.52
CA ASN A 116 -11.10 -2.65 11.17
C ASN A 116 -9.92 -2.41 10.23
N PHE A 117 -8.85 -1.77 10.72
CA PHE A 117 -7.65 -1.56 9.93
C PHE A 117 -6.92 -2.87 9.65
N CYS A 118 -6.82 -3.79 10.63
CA CYS A 118 -6.26 -5.12 10.39
C CYS A 118 -7.09 -5.91 9.37
N ALA A 119 -8.43 -5.85 9.44
CA ALA A 119 -9.30 -6.51 8.47
C ALA A 119 -9.15 -5.93 7.06
N LEU A 120 -8.95 -4.61 6.93
CA LEU A 120 -8.63 -3.98 5.65
C LEU A 120 -7.29 -4.48 5.12
N VAL A 121 -6.25 -4.51 5.95
CA VAL A 121 -4.93 -4.98 5.53
C VAL A 121 -5.00 -6.43 5.07
N GLU A 122 -5.63 -7.31 5.85
CA GLU A 122 -5.84 -8.72 5.49
C GLU A 122 -6.58 -8.88 4.15
N HIS A 123 -7.56 -8.01 3.86
CA HIS A 123 -8.30 -8.04 2.60
C HIS A 123 -7.44 -7.71 1.38
N GLU A 124 -6.43 -6.84 1.54
CA GLU A 124 -5.56 -6.40 0.46
C GLU A 124 -4.32 -7.31 0.27
N LEU A 125 -4.04 -8.23 1.21
CA LEU A 125 -2.98 -9.24 1.09
C LEU A 125 -3.45 -10.47 0.30
#